data_AF-A0A6N9T2I0-F1
#
_entry.id   AF-A0A6N9T2I0-F1
#
_cell.length_a   1.000
_cell.length_b   1.000
_cell.length_c   1.000
_cell.angle_alpha   90.00
_cell.angle_beta   90.00
_cell.angle_gamma   90.00
#
_symmetry.space_group_name_H-M   'P 1'
#
loop_
_entity.id
_entity.type
_entity.pdbx_description
1 polymer ?
#
loop_
_entity_poly.entity_id
_entity_poly.type
_entity_poly.pdbx_seq_one_letter_code
_entity_poly.pdbx_strand_id
1 'polypeptide(L)'
;MTLPPGRSIDSIETLVDGMFYRSRTEARWAIFFAVLDVTFIYEGGRINLSSGESYLPDFYLPEFDAYFEVKAANDAIVSAECVRARTLAADRPGQRVWLAAGAPSFEPPNILTLEQWHVEVPIATILSDPENRYCFLQDRRDEGVYWLQANAVGGGFRRTFMVGGPGVVTTHDRVPLMLPHIEAAYAAAAAARWE
;
A
#
# COMPACT_ATOMS: atom_id res chain seq x y z
N MET A 1 -11.78 -19.40 19.19
CA MET A 1 -12.38 -19.60 17.86
C MET A 1 -11.24 -19.71 16.87
N THR A 2 -10.78 -20.93 16.60
CA THR A 2 -9.66 -21.23 15.70
C THR A 2 -10.13 -21.05 14.26
N LEU A 3 -9.48 -20.15 13.51
CA LEU A 3 -9.67 -20.04 12.07
C LEU A 3 -9.32 -21.41 11.42
N PRO A 4 -10.11 -21.89 10.45
CA PRO A 4 -9.82 -23.14 9.77
C PRO A 4 -8.46 -23.06 9.02
N PRO A 5 -7.77 -24.19 8.80
CA PRO A 5 -6.52 -24.21 8.06
C PRO A 5 -6.74 -23.69 6.63
N GLY A 6 -5.94 -22.68 6.26
CA GLY A 6 -5.62 -22.27 4.89
C GLY A 6 -6.77 -22.29 3.90
N ARG A 7 -7.79 -21.43 4.08
CA ARG A 7 -8.64 -21.10 2.94
C ARG A 7 -7.83 -20.12 2.07
N SER A 8 -7.06 -20.69 1.13
CA SER A 8 -6.74 -20.01 -0.12
C SER A 8 -8.05 -19.44 -0.63
N ILE A 9 -8.27 -18.15 -0.48
CA ILE A 9 -9.23 -17.48 -1.35
C ILE A 9 -8.50 -17.53 -2.68
N ASP A 10 -8.84 -18.51 -3.52
CA ASP A 10 -8.21 -18.70 -4.83
C ASP A 10 -8.28 -17.36 -5.56
N SER A 11 -7.16 -16.66 -5.53
CA SER A 11 -7.03 -15.35 -6.14
C SER A 11 -6.94 -15.58 -7.63
N ILE A 12 -7.81 -14.91 -8.37
CA ILE A 12 -7.88 -15.08 -9.82
C ILE A 12 -6.66 -14.40 -10.42
N GLU A 13 -5.82 -15.19 -11.08
CA GLU A 13 -4.71 -14.68 -11.88
C GLU A 13 -5.26 -13.73 -12.95
N THR A 14 -4.62 -12.57 -13.06
CA THR A 14 -5.19 -11.42 -13.77
C THR A 14 -4.15 -10.82 -14.71
N LEU A 15 -4.42 -10.83 -16.01
CA LEU A 15 -3.55 -10.24 -17.03
C LEU A 15 -3.82 -8.74 -17.17
N VAL A 16 -2.79 -7.91 -17.00
CA VAL A 16 -2.80 -6.47 -17.31
C VAL A 16 -1.49 -6.12 -18.01
N ASP A 17 -1.58 -5.47 -19.17
CA ASP A 17 -0.43 -5.00 -19.97
C ASP A 17 0.66 -6.06 -20.20
N GLY A 18 0.25 -7.32 -20.40
CA GLY A 18 1.17 -8.44 -20.65
C GLY A 18 1.80 -9.07 -19.40
N MET A 19 1.49 -8.56 -18.20
CA MET A 19 1.92 -9.11 -16.91
C MET A 19 0.77 -9.84 -16.21
N PHE A 20 1.05 -11.02 -15.65
CA PHE A 20 0.10 -11.77 -14.84
C PHE A 20 0.28 -11.43 -13.36
N TYR A 21 -0.79 -10.95 -12.72
CA TYR A 21 -0.86 -10.68 -11.28
C TYR A 21 -1.61 -11.80 -10.58
N ARG A 22 -1.19 -12.18 -9.37
CA ARG A 22 -1.79 -13.29 -8.61
C ARG A 22 -3.20 -13.00 -8.13
N SER A 23 -3.58 -11.73 -8.08
CA SER A 23 -4.93 -11.31 -7.73
C SER A 23 -5.41 -10.12 -8.54
N ARG A 24 -6.73 -10.01 -8.69
CA ARG A 24 -7.39 -8.82 -9.23
C ARG A 24 -7.04 -7.56 -8.42
N THR A 25 -6.80 -7.69 -7.11
CA THR A 25 -6.45 -6.56 -6.25
C THR A 25 -5.05 -6.04 -6.54
N GLU A 26 -4.06 -6.93 -6.70
CA GLU A 26 -2.71 -6.56 -7.15
C GLU A 26 -2.76 -5.91 -8.54
N ALA A 27 -3.53 -6.47 -9.47
CA ALA A 27 -3.72 -5.88 -10.80
C ALA A 27 -4.29 -4.45 -10.74
N ARG A 28 -5.23 -4.16 -9.82
CA ARG A 28 -5.74 -2.80 -9.61
C ARG A 28 -4.68 -1.84 -9.07
N TRP A 29 -3.80 -2.32 -8.18
CA TRP A 29 -2.68 -1.52 -7.70
C TRP A 29 -1.64 -1.26 -8.79
N ALA A 30 -1.35 -2.25 -9.64
CA ALA A 30 -0.49 -2.06 -10.80
C ALA A 30 -1.04 -1.00 -11.78
N ILE A 31 -2.35 -1.05 -12.08
CA ILE A 31 -3.03 -0.01 -12.88
C ILE A 31 -2.92 1.35 -12.20
N PHE A 32 -3.14 1.42 -10.90
CA PHE A 32 -3.03 2.67 -10.14
C PHE A 32 -1.63 3.28 -10.25
N PHE A 33 -0.57 2.48 -10.02
CA PHE A 33 0.81 2.95 -10.16
C PHE A 33 1.14 3.34 -11.59
N ALA A 34 0.70 2.57 -12.59
CA ALA A 34 0.93 2.86 -14.00
C ALA A 34 0.27 4.19 -14.43
N VAL A 35 -0.95 4.47 -14.00
CA VAL A 35 -1.63 5.76 -14.30
C VAL A 35 -0.90 6.94 -13.65
N LEU A 36 -0.25 6.72 -12.51
CA LEU A 36 0.54 7.73 -11.81
C LEU A 36 1.98 7.86 -12.32
N ASP A 37 2.36 7.15 -13.37
CA ASP A 37 3.75 7.06 -13.85
C ASP A 37 4.75 6.65 -12.73
N VAL A 38 4.27 5.89 -11.73
CA VAL A 38 5.10 5.34 -10.65
C VAL A 38 5.67 4.01 -11.10
N THR A 39 7.00 3.90 -11.13
CA THR A 39 7.65 2.60 -11.42
C THR A 39 7.37 1.63 -10.29
N PHE A 40 7.11 0.37 -10.66
CA PHE A 40 7.03 -0.72 -9.70
C PHE A 40 7.75 -1.96 -10.22
N ILE A 41 8.29 -2.74 -9.30
CA ILE A 41 8.83 -4.06 -9.56
C ILE A 41 7.88 -5.07 -8.91
N TYR A 42 7.13 -5.79 -9.73
CA TYR A 42 6.24 -6.86 -9.27
C TYR A 42 7.07 -8.13 -8.99
N GLU A 43 6.90 -8.70 -7.80
CA GLU A 43 7.62 -9.91 -7.34
C GLU A 43 9.15 -9.86 -7.55
N GLY A 44 9.76 -8.69 -7.30
CA GLY A 44 11.14 -8.36 -7.69
C GLY A 44 12.26 -9.20 -7.06
N GLY A 45 11.95 -10.13 -6.16
CA GLY A 45 12.91 -11.04 -5.57
C GLY A 45 12.60 -11.40 -4.12
N ARG A 46 13.08 -12.56 -3.68
CA ARG A 46 12.89 -13.03 -2.30
C ARG A 46 13.87 -12.36 -1.36
N ILE A 47 13.41 -12.08 -0.15
CA ILE A 47 14.17 -11.52 0.96
C ILE A 47 14.24 -12.56 2.07
N ASN A 48 15.44 -12.77 2.61
CA ASN A 48 15.62 -13.60 3.80
C ASN A 48 15.35 -12.74 5.03
N LEU A 49 14.41 -13.18 5.86
CA LEU A 49 14.03 -12.53 7.11
C LEU A 49 14.86 -13.08 8.28
N SER A 50 14.97 -12.31 9.36
CA SER A 50 15.62 -12.72 10.62
C SER A 50 14.92 -13.93 11.27
N SER A 51 13.64 -14.15 10.96
CA SER A 51 12.90 -15.35 11.36
C SER A 51 13.36 -16.63 10.66
N GLY A 52 14.22 -16.53 9.64
CA GLY A 52 14.65 -17.64 8.79
C GLY A 52 13.71 -17.92 7.61
N GLU A 53 12.59 -17.20 7.49
CA GLU A 53 11.67 -17.32 6.36
C GLU A 53 12.18 -16.58 5.12
N SER A 54 11.82 -17.10 3.93
CA SER A 54 12.04 -16.43 2.65
C SER A 54 10.75 -15.76 2.17
N TYR A 55 10.71 -14.43 2.25
CA TYR A 55 9.56 -13.59 1.95
C TYR A 55 9.66 -12.99 0.54
N LEU A 56 8.58 -13.03 -0.23
CA LEU A 56 8.47 -12.37 -1.53
C LEU A 56 7.39 -11.29 -1.41
N PRO A 57 7.76 -10.01 -1.33
CA PRO A 57 6.80 -8.91 -1.37
C PRO A 57 6.10 -8.82 -2.73
N ASP A 58 4.84 -8.37 -2.74
CA ASP A 58 4.09 -8.23 -3.99
C ASP A 58 4.72 -7.17 -4.91
N PHE A 59 5.04 -5.98 -4.37
CA PHE A 59 5.65 -4.89 -5.12
C PHE A 59 6.83 -4.25 -4.37
N TYR A 60 7.77 -3.71 -5.14
CA TYR A 60 8.71 -2.69 -4.68
C TYR A 60 8.53 -1.42 -5.53
N LEU A 61 8.46 -0.26 -4.87
CA LEU A 61 8.23 1.07 -5.47
C LEU A 61 9.52 1.91 -5.29
N PRO A 62 10.42 1.96 -6.30
CA PRO A 62 11.74 2.56 -6.15
C PRO A 62 11.71 4.05 -5.80
N GLU A 63 10.80 4.83 -6.38
CA GLU A 63 10.67 6.27 -6.16
C GLU A 63 10.22 6.62 -4.74
N PHE A 64 9.64 5.65 -4.03
CA PHE A 64 9.23 5.78 -2.64
C PHE A 64 10.15 5.01 -1.67
N ASP A 65 11.10 4.23 -2.18
CA ASP A 65 11.84 3.21 -1.44
C ASP A 65 10.93 2.38 -0.52
N ALA A 66 9.84 1.85 -1.10
CA ALA A 66 8.80 1.16 -0.35
C ALA A 66 8.52 -0.25 -0.88
N TYR A 67 8.53 -1.24 0.00
CA TYR A 67 7.86 -2.52 -0.26
C TYR A 67 6.36 -2.32 -0.05
N PHE A 68 5.55 -2.88 -0.94
CA PHE A 68 4.11 -2.70 -0.92
C PHE A 68 3.39 -4.04 -1.07
N GLU A 69 2.74 -4.48 0.01
CA GLU A 69 1.98 -5.72 0.08
C GLU A 69 0.49 -5.46 -0.13
N VAL A 70 -0.19 -6.34 -0.85
CA VAL A 70 -1.62 -6.27 -1.12
C VAL A 70 -2.34 -7.44 -0.44
N LYS A 71 -3.32 -7.11 0.38
CA LYS A 71 -4.21 -8.09 1.02
C LYS A 71 -5.65 -7.85 0.65
N ALA A 72 -6.50 -8.86 0.89
CA ALA A 72 -7.94 -8.67 0.78
C ALA A 72 -8.40 -7.58 1.76
N ALA A 73 -9.51 -6.90 1.43
CA ALA A 73 -10.14 -5.89 2.29
C ALA A 73 -10.82 -6.52 3.52
N ASN A 74 -10.02 -7.16 4.38
CA ASN A 74 -10.46 -7.88 5.55
C ASN A 74 -9.37 -7.88 6.62
N ASP A 75 -9.66 -7.25 7.76
CA ASP A 75 -8.71 -7.09 8.86
C ASP A 75 -8.26 -8.41 9.50
N ALA A 76 -9.07 -9.46 9.44
CA ALA A 76 -8.66 -10.79 9.89
C ALA A 76 -7.60 -11.40 8.97
N ILE A 77 -7.70 -11.18 7.66
CA ILE A 77 -6.70 -11.61 6.67
C ILE A 77 -5.42 -10.80 6.86
N VAL A 78 -5.54 -9.47 6.96
CA VAL A 78 -4.37 -8.60 7.24
C VAL A 78 -3.68 -9.03 8.52
N SER A 79 -4.43 -9.28 9.60
CA SER A 79 -3.87 -9.71 10.88
C SER A 79 -3.11 -11.04 10.77
N ALA A 80 -3.66 -12.00 10.02
CA ALA A 80 -3.06 -13.32 9.86
C ALA A 80 -1.80 -13.30 8.97
N GLU A 81 -1.74 -12.41 7.98
CA GLU A 81 -0.71 -12.45 6.94
C GLU A 81 0.35 -11.34 7.04
N CYS A 82 0.16 -10.31 7.87
CA CYS A 82 1.09 -9.18 7.97
C CYS A 82 2.46 -9.54 8.58
N VAL A 83 2.61 -10.72 9.19
CA VAL A 83 3.80 -11.08 9.99
C VAL A 83 5.10 -10.88 9.21
N ARG A 84 5.18 -11.36 7.96
CA ARG A 84 6.40 -11.24 7.14
C ARG A 84 6.73 -9.80 6.79
N ALA A 85 5.74 -9.01 6.39
CA ALA A 85 5.93 -7.59 6.08
C ALA A 85 6.37 -6.81 7.34
N ARG A 86 5.82 -7.13 8.50
CA ARG A 86 6.23 -6.52 9.77
C ARG A 86 7.63 -6.95 10.20
N THR A 87 8.01 -8.20 9.99
CA THR A 87 9.38 -8.67 10.21
C THR A 87 10.35 -7.96 9.27
N LEU A 88 10.01 -7.80 7.99
CA LEU A 88 10.83 -7.02 7.04
C LEU A 88 11.06 -5.58 7.52
N ALA A 89 10.00 -4.91 8.00
CA ALA A 89 10.10 -3.56 8.54
C ALA A 89 11.02 -3.50 9.77
N ALA A 90 10.96 -4.51 10.64
CA ALA A 90 11.81 -4.60 11.82
C ALA A 90 13.28 -4.92 11.48
N ASP A 91 13.50 -5.80 10.51
CA ASP A 91 14.83 -6.24 10.06
C ASP A 91 15.61 -5.12 9.36
N ARG A 92 14.91 -4.16 8.76
CA ARG A 92 15.49 -3.06 7.98
C ARG A 92 15.00 -1.70 8.45
N PRO A 93 15.52 -1.19 9.59
CA PRO A 93 15.15 0.14 10.07
C PRO A 93 15.33 1.22 8.99
N GLY A 94 14.28 2.02 8.76
CA GLY A 94 14.25 3.06 7.74
C GLY A 94 13.68 2.62 6.38
N GLN A 95 13.56 1.31 6.13
CA GLN A 95 12.86 0.80 4.94
C GLN A 95 11.36 1.00 5.11
N ARG A 96 10.71 1.64 4.12
CA ARG A 96 9.25 1.71 4.09
C ARG A 96 8.65 0.37 3.72
N VAL A 97 7.65 -0.06 4.48
CA VAL A 97 6.91 -1.30 4.23
C VAL A 97 5.43 -1.02 4.42
N TRP A 98 4.71 -0.95 3.30
CA TRP A 98 3.32 -0.57 3.25
C TRP A 98 2.45 -1.79 2.95
N LEU A 99 1.24 -1.81 3.49
CA LEU A 99 0.27 -2.88 3.27
C LEU A 99 -1.10 -2.29 2.93
N ALA A 100 -1.61 -2.58 1.75
CA ALA A 100 -2.96 -2.21 1.33
C ALA A 100 -3.97 -3.31 1.69
N ALA A 101 -5.03 -2.93 2.41
CA ALA A 101 -6.17 -3.79 2.68
C ALA A 101 -7.26 -3.57 1.61
N GLY A 102 -7.12 -4.25 0.47
CA GLY A 102 -8.02 -4.14 -0.68
C GLY A 102 -7.45 -3.33 -1.85
N ALA A 103 -8.32 -3.01 -2.80
CA ALA A 103 -7.98 -2.21 -3.98
C ALA A 103 -7.69 -0.75 -3.59
N PRO A 104 -7.07 0.07 -4.47
CA PRO A 104 -6.87 1.49 -4.21
C PRO A 104 -8.17 2.17 -3.76
N SER A 105 -8.14 2.79 -2.59
CA SER A 105 -9.30 3.47 -2.01
C SER A 105 -8.89 4.78 -1.36
N PHE A 106 -9.59 5.86 -1.72
CA PHE A 106 -9.43 7.16 -1.10
C PHE A 106 -10.32 7.32 0.15
N GLU A 107 -11.57 6.84 0.08
CA GLU A 107 -12.55 6.98 1.15
C GLU A 107 -13.37 5.68 1.32
N PRO A 108 -13.12 4.89 2.38
CA PRO A 108 -12.07 5.08 3.38
C PRO A 108 -10.67 4.76 2.82
N PRO A 109 -9.60 5.40 3.33
CA PRO A 109 -8.23 5.00 3.08
C PRO A 109 -7.94 3.57 3.57
N ASN A 110 -6.97 2.89 2.96
CA ASN A 110 -6.72 1.49 3.26
C ASN A 110 -5.24 1.04 3.27
N ILE A 111 -4.28 1.96 3.20
CA ILE A 111 -2.85 1.64 3.29
C ILE A 111 -2.39 1.75 4.74
N LEU A 112 -1.71 0.75 5.26
CA LEU A 112 -0.98 0.80 6.52
C LEU A 112 0.50 1.05 6.23
N THR A 113 1.13 1.93 6.98
CA THR A 113 2.60 2.13 6.96
C THR A 113 3.19 1.40 8.16
N LEU A 114 3.77 0.22 7.95
CA LEU A 114 4.16 -0.71 9.00
C LEU A 114 5.48 -0.32 9.68
N GLU A 115 6.36 0.37 8.95
CA GLU A 115 7.69 0.79 9.39
C GLU A 115 7.69 1.75 10.58
N GLN A 116 6.58 2.45 10.84
CA GLN A 116 6.46 3.35 11.98
C GLN A 116 6.12 2.64 13.30
N TRP A 117 5.78 1.34 13.25
CA TRP A 117 5.33 0.58 14.42
C TRP A 117 6.38 -0.41 14.88
N HIS A 118 6.68 -0.42 16.18
CA HIS A 118 7.51 -1.47 16.75
C HIS A 118 6.87 -2.85 16.51
N VAL A 119 7.69 -3.87 16.23
CA VAL A 119 7.22 -5.22 15.87
C VAL A 119 6.32 -5.84 16.95
N GLU A 120 6.52 -5.47 18.21
CA GLU A 120 5.73 -5.93 19.36
C GLU A 120 4.34 -5.30 19.47
N VAL A 121 4.06 -4.18 18.78
CA VAL A 121 2.73 -3.55 18.82
C VAL A 121 1.72 -4.48 18.14
N PRO A 122 0.67 -4.96 18.81
CA PRO A 122 -0.28 -5.88 18.18
C PRO A 122 -0.91 -5.28 16.92
N ILE A 123 -0.99 -6.06 15.84
CA ILE A 123 -1.60 -5.58 14.58
C ILE A 123 -3.05 -5.11 14.78
N ALA A 124 -3.79 -5.76 15.68
CA ALA A 124 -5.14 -5.37 16.05
C ALA A 124 -5.22 -3.94 16.61
N THR A 125 -4.21 -3.49 17.37
CA THR A 125 -4.13 -2.11 17.88
C THR A 125 -3.97 -1.10 16.75
N ILE A 126 -3.14 -1.44 15.75
CA ILE A 126 -2.93 -0.59 14.57
C ILE A 126 -4.22 -0.52 13.74
N LEU A 127 -4.85 -1.66 13.48
CA LEU A 127 -6.06 -1.77 12.66
C LEU A 127 -7.30 -1.14 13.29
N SER A 128 -7.39 -1.13 14.63
CA SER A 128 -8.55 -0.59 15.35
C SER A 128 -8.70 0.91 15.23
N ASP A 129 -7.61 1.63 14.92
CA ASP A 129 -7.63 3.07 14.74
C ASP A 129 -7.71 3.41 13.24
N PRO A 130 -8.83 3.95 12.75
CA PRO A 130 -8.96 4.36 11.36
C PRO A 130 -7.92 5.40 10.92
N GLU A 131 -7.37 6.23 11.82
CA GLU A 131 -6.35 7.23 11.47
C GLU A 131 -5.01 6.59 11.08
N ASN A 132 -4.82 5.29 11.32
CA ASN A 132 -3.65 4.54 10.86
C ASN A 132 -3.74 4.09 9.40
N ARG A 133 -4.85 4.39 8.71
CA ARG A 133 -5.04 4.07 7.30
C ARG A 133 -4.82 5.30 6.45
N TYR A 134 -4.02 5.13 5.41
CA TYR A 134 -3.56 6.18 4.52
C TYR A 134 -4.06 5.98 3.10
N CYS A 135 -4.18 7.08 2.36
CA CYS A 135 -4.44 7.10 0.93
C CYS A 135 -3.37 7.96 0.24
N PHE A 136 -3.10 7.68 -1.02
CA PHE A 136 -2.28 8.56 -1.85
C PHE A 136 -3.05 9.83 -2.20
N LEU A 137 -2.35 10.96 -2.12
CA LEU A 137 -2.73 12.24 -2.71
C LEU A 137 -1.55 12.82 -3.50
N GLN A 138 -1.86 13.77 -4.38
CA GLN A 138 -0.85 14.45 -5.18
C GLN A 138 -0.42 15.75 -4.51
N ASP A 139 0.86 16.08 -4.64
CA ASP A 139 1.36 17.41 -4.35
C ASP A 139 0.67 18.47 -5.22
N ARG A 140 0.52 19.68 -4.69
CA ARG A 140 -0.17 20.78 -5.38
C ARG A 140 0.73 21.62 -6.29
N ARG A 141 2.04 21.50 -6.16
CA ARG A 141 3.04 22.28 -6.87
C ARG A 141 3.90 21.38 -7.74
N ASP A 142 4.29 20.24 -7.21
CA ASP A 142 5.26 19.38 -7.84
C ASP A 142 4.55 18.19 -8.50
N GLU A 143 4.48 18.24 -9.82
CA GLU A 143 3.96 17.13 -10.61
C GLU A 143 4.78 15.85 -10.37
N GLY A 144 4.11 14.70 -10.27
CA GLY A 144 4.76 13.43 -9.94
C GLY A 144 5.25 13.32 -8.50
N VAL A 145 4.92 14.26 -7.60
CA VAL A 145 5.17 14.11 -6.15
C VAL A 145 3.87 13.74 -5.44
N TYR A 146 3.96 12.76 -4.55
CA TYR A 146 2.82 12.17 -3.85
C TYR A 146 3.01 12.21 -2.33
N TRP A 147 1.87 12.13 -1.65
CA TRP A 147 1.74 12.17 -0.21
C TRP A 147 0.88 11.01 0.27
N LEU A 148 1.15 10.53 1.49
CA LEU A 148 0.23 9.67 2.22
C LEU A 148 -0.52 10.50 3.25
N GLN A 149 -1.84 10.32 3.27
CA GLN A 149 -2.72 11.04 4.16
C GLN A 149 -3.61 10.07 4.94
N ALA A 150 -3.57 10.21 6.26
CA ALA A 150 -4.39 9.46 7.19
C ALA A 150 -5.88 9.76 6.99
N ASN A 151 -6.71 8.76 7.28
CA ASN A 151 -8.15 8.93 7.38
C ASN A 151 -8.48 10.04 8.38
N ALA A 152 -9.25 11.02 7.95
CA ALA A 152 -9.64 12.14 8.80
C ALA A 152 -10.89 11.74 9.60
N VAL A 153 -10.72 11.32 10.85
CA VAL A 153 -11.87 11.08 11.74
C VAL A 153 -12.19 12.36 12.51
N GLY A 154 -13.48 12.66 12.68
CA GLY A 154 -13.92 13.88 13.38
C GLY A 154 -13.31 13.99 14.78
N GLY A 155 -12.55 15.06 15.01
CA GLY A 155 -11.87 15.32 16.30
C GLY A 155 -10.50 14.64 16.47
N GLY A 156 -10.05 13.84 15.50
CA GLY A 156 -8.73 13.21 15.48
C GLY A 156 -7.65 14.04 14.76
N PHE A 157 -6.41 13.54 14.78
CA PHE A 157 -5.27 14.24 14.18
C PHE A 157 -4.95 13.64 12.80
N ARG A 158 -5.36 14.34 11.74
CA ARG A 158 -5.02 13.97 10.36
C ARG A 158 -3.52 14.11 10.11
N ARG A 159 -2.78 12.99 10.19
CA ARG A 159 -1.39 12.91 9.76
C ARG A 159 -1.32 12.94 8.22
N THR A 160 -0.39 13.72 7.67
CA THR A 160 -0.15 13.81 6.22
C THR A 160 1.34 14.07 6.00
N PHE A 161 1.97 13.30 5.13
CA PHE A 161 3.40 13.44 4.82
C PHE A 161 3.73 13.08 3.37
N MET A 162 4.68 13.80 2.80
CA MET A 162 5.19 13.57 1.45
C MET A 162 5.98 12.25 1.41
N VAL A 163 5.78 11.46 0.36
CA VAL A 163 6.47 10.18 0.17
C VAL A 163 7.43 10.17 -1.01
N GLY A 164 7.43 11.22 -1.84
CA GLY A 164 8.29 11.32 -3.02
C GLY A 164 7.50 10.98 -4.29
N GLY A 165 8.15 10.39 -5.28
CA GLY A 165 7.57 10.04 -6.58
C GLY A 165 8.52 10.36 -7.73
N PRO A 166 8.10 10.11 -8.99
CA PRO A 166 8.90 10.40 -10.18
C PRO A 166 9.19 11.89 -10.39
N GLY A 167 8.46 12.77 -9.69
CA GLY A 167 8.61 14.22 -9.76
C GLY A 167 9.83 14.80 -9.04
N VAL A 168 9.99 16.11 -9.15
CA VAL A 168 11.04 16.87 -8.46
C VAL A 168 10.42 17.73 -7.36
N VAL A 169 10.86 17.51 -6.13
CA VAL A 169 10.38 18.26 -4.96
C VAL A 169 10.99 19.67 -4.96
N THR A 170 10.13 20.67 -4.78
CA THR A 170 10.48 22.06 -4.55
C THR A 170 10.11 22.49 -3.13
N THR A 171 10.71 23.58 -2.64
CA THR A 171 10.42 24.06 -1.28
C THR A 171 9.10 24.82 -1.24
N HIS A 172 8.07 24.23 -0.65
CA HIS A 172 6.78 24.88 -0.38
C HIS A 172 6.05 24.28 0.82
N ASP A 173 4.96 24.93 1.25
CA ASP A 173 4.14 24.56 2.41
C ASP A 173 2.70 24.11 2.04
N ARG A 174 2.47 23.83 0.75
CA ARG A 174 1.16 23.41 0.25
C ARG A 174 0.85 21.97 0.61
N VAL A 175 -0.25 21.78 1.33
CA VAL A 175 -0.83 20.46 1.63
C VAL A 175 -1.32 19.77 0.34
N PRO A 176 -1.27 18.43 0.25
CA PRO A 176 -1.68 17.71 -0.94
C PRO A 176 -3.19 17.78 -1.19
N LEU A 177 -3.62 17.45 -2.41
CA LEU A 177 -5.02 17.48 -2.82
C LEU A 177 -5.37 16.27 -3.71
N MET A 178 -6.65 15.93 -3.76
CA MET A 178 -7.20 15.09 -4.81
C MET A 178 -7.26 15.90 -6.11
N LEU A 179 -6.22 15.77 -6.94
CA LEU A 179 -6.13 16.41 -8.25
C LEU A 179 -6.61 15.45 -9.36
N PRO A 180 -6.98 15.97 -10.55
CA PRO A 180 -7.59 15.14 -11.60
C PRO A 180 -6.76 13.91 -12.01
N HIS A 181 -5.43 14.01 -12.00
CA HIS A 181 -4.55 12.91 -12.36
C HIS A 181 -4.61 11.75 -11.35
N ILE A 182 -4.54 12.05 -10.05
CA ILE A 182 -4.67 11.02 -9.02
C ILE A 182 -6.10 10.50 -8.86
N GLU A 183 -7.10 11.34 -9.09
CA GLU A 183 -8.50 10.92 -9.18
C GLU A 183 -8.69 9.92 -10.34
N ALA A 184 -8.09 10.18 -11.50
CA ALA A 184 -8.12 9.28 -12.64
C ALA A 184 -7.44 7.93 -12.33
N ALA A 185 -6.36 7.91 -11.53
CA ALA A 185 -5.73 6.66 -11.10
C ALA A 185 -6.65 5.81 -10.23
N TYR A 186 -7.32 6.40 -9.23
CA TYR A 186 -8.32 5.69 -8.43
C TYR A 186 -9.48 5.21 -9.30
N ALA A 187 -9.97 6.06 -10.22
CA ALA A 187 -11.08 5.72 -11.10
C ALA A 187 -10.72 4.57 -12.07
N ALA A 188 -9.54 4.60 -12.68
CA ALA A 188 -9.05 3.56 -13.58
C ALA A 188 -8.91 2.22 -12.84
N ALA A 189 -8.26 2.25 -11.67
CA ALA A 189 -8.12 1.09 -10.83
C ALA A 189 -9.48 0.53 -10.39
N ALA A 190 -10.48 1.37 -10.10
CA ALA A 190 -11.84 0.94 -9.76
C ALA A 190 -12.65 0.45 -10.97
N ALA A 191 -12.44 1.02 -12.15
CA ALA A 191 -13.15 0.69 -13.39
C ALA A 191 -12.65 -0.61 -14.03
N ALA A 192 -11.43 -1.06 -13.72
CA ALA A 192 -10.89 -2.31 -14.26
C ALA A 192 -11.84 -3.50 -14.06
N ARG A 193 -12.04 -4.28 -15.13
CA ARG A 193 -12.88 -5.48 -15.18
C ARG A 193 -12.10 -6.57 -15.89
N TRP A 194 -12.31 -7.80 -15.46
CA TRP A 194 -11.77 -9.01 -16.07
C TRP A 194 -12.92 -9.99 -16.24
N GLU A 195 -12.91 -10.68 -17.37
CA GLU A 195 -13.88 -11.74 -17.67
C GLU A 195 -13.79 -12.91 -16.67
#